data_AF-A0A978UZS1-F1
#
_entry.id   AF-A0A978UZS1-F1
#
_cell.length_a   1.000
_cell.length_b   1.000
_cell.length_c   1.000
_cell.angle_alpha   90.00
_cell.angle_beta   90.00
_cell.angle_gamma   90.00
#
_symmetry.space_group_name_H-M   'P 1'
#
loop_
_entity.id
_entity.type
_entity.pdbx_description
1 polymer ?
#
loop_
_entity_poly.entity_id
_entity_poly.type
_entity_poly.pdbx_seq_one_letter_code
_entity_poly.pdbx_strand_id
1 'polypeptide(L)'
;MEEANVPLLVHLASPSMVQQDEDEDEQDQVLARRVWIESKKLWDIVGPAIFSRIASYSMFAITQAFAGHLDVAELAGVVSIWLIPVHFSFAIQFPLQTFLQSQLKNSVIAWVSLAALVIHVILSWLVVYKLQVGVVGTAITLDISWWILTIGQLGYTVFGGCPLTWSGFSIEAFSGLWEFIKLSAASGIMLCLEIWYYAILVAMTGNLTNAEIAVDALSICVTISDWAINIPLAFFAATGVRVANELGAGNGKGAKFATKVSLE
;
A
#
# COMPACT_ATOMS: atom_id res chain seq x y z
N MET A 1 -12.19 45.42 47.68
CA MET A 1 -12.39 43.97 47.50
C MET A 1 -12.15 43.74 46.02
N GLU A 2 -11.24 42.80 45.70
CA GLU A 2 -10.75 42.38 44.37
C GLU A 2 -9.24 42.65 44.17
N GLU A 3 -8.42 41.98 44.99
CA GLU A 3 -7.09 41.54 44.59
C GLU A 3 -7.30 40.43 43.56
N ALA A 4 -7.17 40.76 42.28
CA ALA A 4 -7.17 39.78 41.22
C ALA A 4 -5.86 38.98 41.28
N ASN A 5 -6.00 37.67 41.49
CA ASN A 5 -4.96 36.62 41.45
C ASN A 5 -3.81 36.92 40.49
N VAL A 6 -2.73 37.53 41.00
CA VAL A 6 -1.42 37.47 40.35
C VAL A 6 -0.73 36.21 40.89
N PRO A 7 -0.25 35.28 40.04
CA PRO A 7 0.40 34.07 40.53
C PRO A 7 1.63 34.44 41.37
N LEU A 8 1.58 34.16 42.68
CA LEU A 8 2.62 34.44 43.67
C LEU A 8 3.97 33.71 43.43
N LEU A 9 4.07 32.90 42.37
CA LEU A 9 5.24 32.08 42.07
C LEU A 9 6.22 32.73 41.09
N VAL A 10 5.82 33.77 40.34
CA VAL A 10 6.71 34.40 39.33
C VAL A 10 7.90 35.12 39.96
N HIS A 11 7.74 35.68 41.17
CA HIS A 11 8.82 36.36 41.88
C HIS A 11 9.81 35.42 42.60
N LEU A 12 9.53 34.11 42.65
CA LEU A 12 10.40 33.10 43.29
C LEU A 12 11.19 32.25 42.30
N ALA A 13 10.87 32.33 41.00
CA ALA A 13 11.67 31.67 39.97
C ALA A 13 13.02 32.37 39.88
N SER A 14 14.10 31.64 40.18
CA SER A 14 15.44 32.17 39.96
C SER A 14 15.62 32.44 38.46
N PRO A 15 16.44 33.43 38.05
CA PRO A 15 16.69 33.71 36.63
C PRO A 15 17.14 32.47 35.84
N SER A 16 17.78 31.51 36.50
CA SER A 16 18.15 30.22 35.92
C SER A 16 16.97 29.30 35.59
N MET A 17 15.89 29.34 36.38
CA MET A 17 14.68 28.55 36.13
C MET A 17 13.88 29.14 34.97
N VAL A 18 13.75 30.46 34.90
CA VAL A 18 13.09 31.14 33.78
C VAL A 18 13.85 30.88 32.47
N GLN A 19 15.19 30.93 32.50
CA GLN A 19 16.01 30.61 31.35
C GLN A 19 15.90 29.13 30.94
N GLN A 20 15.83 28.20 31.89
CA GLN A 20 15.60 26.78 31.61
C GLN A 20 14.23 26.53 30.98
N ASP A 21 13.16 27.14 31.52
CA ASP A 21 11.82 27.02 30.97
C ASP A 21 11.75 27.61 29.54
N GLU A 22 12.40 28.75 29.29
CA GLU A 22 12.50 29.35 27.94
C GLU A 22 13.30 28.48 26.96
N ASP A 23 14.42 27.89 27.39
CA ASP A 23 15.25 26.98 26.58
C ASP A 23 14.52 25.66 26.27
N GLU A 24 13.76 25.12 27.24
CA GLU A 24 12.93 23.92 27.07
C GLU A 24 11.77 24.19 26.10
N ASP A 25 11.05 25.29 26.25
CA ASP A 25 9.97 25.70 25.34
C ASP A 25 10.47 25.92 23.90
N GLU A 26 11.64 26.56 23.72
CA GLU A 26 12.24 26.74 22.39
C GLU A 26 12.63 25.38 21.78
N GLN A 27 13.20 24.48 22.58
CA GLN A 27 13.62 23.15 22.13
C GLN A 27 12.42 22.27 21.75
N ASP A 28 11.32 22.35 22.50
CA ASP A 28 10.07 21.66 22.21
C ASP A 28 9.39 22.21 20.96
N GLN A 29 9.37 23.53 20.75
CA GLN A 29 8.87 24.13 19.51
C GLN A 29 9.70 23.70 18.30
N VAL A 30 11.03 23.64 18.42
CA VAL A 30 11.92 23.14 17.36
C VAL A 30 11.65 21.67 17.08
N LEU A 31 11.47 20.84 18.11
CA LEU A 31 11.15 19.43 17.95
C LEU A 31 9.78 19.24 17.28
N ALA A 32 8.74 19.91 17.76
CA ALA A 32 7.39 19.86 17.19
C ALA A 32 7.39 20.27 15.71
N ARG A 33 8.12 21.34 15.37
CA ARG A 33 8.30 21.77 13.98
C ARG A 33 8.98 20.70 13.14
N ARG A 34 10.01 20.03 13.66
CA ARG A 34 10.73 18.95 12.95
C ARG A 34 9.86 17.72 12.76
N VAL A 35 9.11 17.31 13.79
CA VAL A 35 8.13 16.20 13.71
C VAL A 35 7.11 16.52 12.65
N TRP A 36 6.50 17.71 12.70
CA TRP A 36 5.50 18.15 11.71
C TRP A 36 6.03 18.11 10.27
N ILE A 37 7.24 18.60 10.03
CA ILE A 37 7.87 18.55 8.70
C ILE A 37 8.05 17.11 8.24
N GLU A 38 8.51 16.22 9.12
CA GLU A 38 8.75 14.83 8.78
C GLU A 38 7.44 14.06 8.57
N SER A 39 6.42 14.30 9.41
CA SER A 39 5.07 13.77 9.22
C SER A 39 4.49 14.21 7.88
N LYS A 40 4.68 15.46 7.46
CA LYS A 40 4.23 15.92 6.13
C LYS A 40 4.88 15.13 5.00
N LYS A 41 6.20 14.97 5.02
CA LYS A 41 6.92 14.17 4.02
C LYS A 41 6.46 12.72 4.00
N LEU A 42 6.16 12.15 5.17
CA LEU A 42 5.62 10.80 5.29
C LEU A 42 4.23 10.74 4.64
N TRP A 43 3.34 11.69 4.94
CA TRP A 43 2.00 11.76 4.37
C TRP A 43 1.97 11.96 2.85
N ASP A 44 2.95 12.65 2.28
CA ASP A 44 3.12 12.77 0.81
C ASP A 44 3.35 11.41 0.13
N ILE A 45 3.84 10.42 0.88
CA ILE A 45 4.08 9.05 0.41
C ILE A 45 2.91 8.14 0.80
N VAL A 46 2.51 8.18 2.08
CA VAL A 46 1.48 7.34 2.70
C VAL A 46 0.12 7.58 2.07
N GLY A 47 -0.32 8.83 1.94
CA GLY A 47 -1.66 9.15 1.44
C GLY A 47 -1.94 8.53 0.07
N PRO A 48 -1.11 8.81 -0.95
CA PRO A 48 -1.28 8.19 -2.26
C PRO A 48 -1.03 6.68 -2.24
N ALA A 49 -0.16 6.16 -1.36
CA ALA A 49 0.05 4.71 -1.22
C ALA A 49 -1.20 3.99 -0.69
N ILE A 50 -1.83 4.51 0.38
CA ILE A 50 -3.12 4.02 0.91
C ILE A 50 -4.16 4.01 -0.20
N PHE A 51 -4.32 5.15 -0.87
CA PHE A 51 -5.31 5.28 -1.93
C PHE A 51 -5.06 4.27 -3.06
N SER A 52 -3.82 4.19 -3.56
CA SER A 52 -3.48 3.28 -4.66
C SER A 52 -3.72 1.81 -4.29
N ARG A 53 -3.41 1.42 -3.04
CA ARG A 53 -3.67 0.07 -2.54
C ARG A 53 -5.15 -0.22 -2.42
N ILE A 54 -5.91 0.65 -1.76
CA ILE A 54 -7.37 0.49 -1.65
C ILE A 54 -8.00 0.43 -3.04
N ALA A 55 -7.61 1.30 -3.96
CA ALA A 55 -8.10 1.28 -5.34
C ALA A 55 -7.79 -0.05 -6.05
N SER A 56 -6.55 -0.54 -5.96
CA SER A 56 -6.16 -1.81 -6.58
C SER A 56 -6.89 -3.01 -5.97
N TYR A 57 -7.02 -3.08 -4.64
CA TYR A 57 -7.75 -4.15 -3.96
C TYR A 57 -9.27 -4.08 -4.21
N SER A 58 -9.82 -2.88 -4.39
CA SER A 58 -11.24 -2.70 -4.75
C SER A 58 -11.57 -3.34 -6.09
N MET A 59 -10.65 -3.39 -7.06
CA MET A 59 -10.90 -4.05 -8.34
C MET A 59 -11.18 -5.54 -8.17
N PHE A 60 -10.48 -6.23 -7.25
CA PHE A 60 -10.80 -7.62 -6.94
C PHE A 60 -12.18 -7.76 -6.29
N ALA A 61 -12.50 -6.93 -5.30
CA ALA A 61 -13.80 -6.94 -4.64
C ALA A 61 -14.95 -6.67 -5.63
N ILE A 62 -14.77 -5.70 -6.53
CA ILE A 62 -15.71 -5.39 -7.61
C ILE A 62 -15.86 -6.59 -8.53
N THR A 63 -14.76 -7.19 -8.98
CA THR A 63 -14.79 -8.38 -9.85
C THR A 63 -15.58 -9.52 -9.21
N GLN A 64 -15.37 -9.78 -7.91
CA GLN A 64 -16.11 -10.81 -7.17
C GLN A 64 -17.60 -10.46 -7.04
N ALA A 65 -17.92 -9.21 -6.69
CA ALA A 65 -19.32 -8.76 -6.58
C ALA A 65 -20.08 -8.89 -7.91
N PHE A 66 -19.41 -8.61 -9.03
CA PHE A 66 -19.96 -8.76 -10.38
C PHE A 66 -20.04 -10.21 -10.86
N ALA A 67 -19.14 -11.08 -10.37
CA ALA A 67 -19.15 -12.51 -10.69
C ALA A 67 -20.27 -13.27 -9.95
N GLY A 68 -20.65 -12.83 -8.74
CA GLY A 68 -21.67 -13.47 -7.90
C GLY A 68 -21.18 -14.71 -7.16
N HIS A 69 -22.07 -15.36 -6.38
CA HIS A 69 -21.82 -16.67 -5.79
C HIS A 69 -21.94 -17.74 -6.89
N LEU A 70 -20.83 -18.01 -7.56
CA LEU A 70 -20.76 -19.09 -8.55
C LEU A 70 -20.85 -20.41 -7.79
N ASP A 71 -21.48 -21.44 -8.38
CA ASP A 71 -21.27 -22.82 -7.93
C ASP A 71 -19.78 -23.15 -8.12
N VAL A 72 -19.02 -22.94 -7.04
CA VAL A 72 -17.61 -22.52 -7.05
C VAL A 72 -16.70 -23.55 -7.70
N ALA A 73 -17.09 -24.84 -7.67
CA ALA A 73 -16.22 -25.92 -8.11
C ALA A 73 -16.15 -26.07 -9.65
N GLU A 74 -17.24 -25.87 -10.38
CA GLU A 74 -17.29 -26.19 -11.82
C GLU A 74 -16.58 -25.13 -12.66
N LEU A 75 -16.70 -23.85 -12.27
CA LEU A 75 -16.13 -22.72 -13.02
C LEU A 75 -14.74 -22.29 -12.52
N ALA A 76 -14.31 -22.70 -11.32
CA ALA A 76 -13.01 -22.30 -10.77
C ALA A 76 -11.82 -22.67 -11.67
N GLY A 77 -11.84 -23.85 -12.30
CA GLY A 77 -10.78 -24.29 -13.21
C GLY A 77 -10.67 -23.39 -14.45
N VAL A 78 -11.81 -23.03 -15.04
CA VAL A 78 -11.87 -22.13 -16.21
C VAL A 78 -11.38 -20.74 -15.82
N VAL A 79 -11.90 -20.18 -14.73
CA VAL A 79 -11.52 -18.84 -14.25
C VAL A 79 -10.03 -18.78 -13.91
N SER A 80 -9.46 -19.83 -13.31
CA SER A 80 -8.04 -19.90 -12.99
C SER A 80 -7.15 -19.78 -14.24
N ILE A 81 -7.54 -20.41 -15.36
CA ILE A 81 -6.82 -20.30 -16.63
C ILE A 81 -6.88 -18.85 -17.15
N TRP A 82 -8.05 -18.22 -17.08
CA TRP A 82 -8.23 -16.83 -17.53
C TRP A 82 -7.57 -15.79 -16.62
N LEU A 83 -7.22 -16.13 -15.39
CA LEU A 83 -6.46 -15.26 -14.48
C LEU A 83 -4.94 -15.41 -14.61
N ILE A 84 -4.43 -16.33 -15.44
CA ILE A 84 -2.97 -16.47 -15.65
C ILE A 84 -2.31 -15.14 -16.07
N PRO A 85 -2.86 -14.34 -17.02
CA PRO A 85 -2.22 -13.10 -17.46
C PRO A 85 -2.09 -12.05 -16.35
N VAL A 86 -3.02 -11.99 -15.38
CA VAL A 86 -2.93 -11.06 -14.23
C VAL A 86 -1.63 -11.28 -13.44
N HIS A 87 -1.19 -12.53 -13.29
CA HIS A 87 0.00 -12.85 -12.50
C HIS A 87 1.28 -12.32 -13.16
N PHE A 88 1.33 -12.31 -14.50
CA PHE A 88 2.43 -11.69 -15.24
C PHE A 88 2.45 -10.17 -15.05
N SER A 89 1.27 -9.54 -14.96
CA SER A 89 1.19 -8.12 -14.64
C SER A 89 1.78 -7.84 -13.25
N PHE A 90 1.53 -8.68 -12.24
CA PHE A 90 2.07 -8.51 -10.89
C PHE A 90 3.59 -8.57 -10.84
N ALA A 91 4.19 -9.45 -11.62
CA ALA A 91 5.65 -9.57 -11.72
C ALA A 91 6.33 -8.27 -12.17
N ILE A 92 5.63 -7.44 -12.95
CA ILE A 92 6.10 -6.12 -13.41
C ILE A 92 5.63 -5.02 -12.45
N GLN A 93 4.35 -5.06 -12.06
CA GLN A 93 3.65 -4.04 -11.31
C GLN A 93 4.24 -3.84 -9.91
N PHE A 94 4.58 -4.90 -9.18
CA PHE A 94 5.10 -4.74 -7.80
C PHE A 94 6.51 -4.13 -7.75
N PRO A 95 7.50 -4.59 -8.55
CA PRO A 95 8.79 -3.91 -8.64
C PRO A 95 8.66 -2.46 -9.13
N LEU A 96 7.83 -2.22 -10.14
CA LEU A 96 7.61 -0.89 -10.72
C LEU A 96 6.97 0.08 -9.72
N GLN A 97 6.00 -0.40 -8.94
CA GLN A 97 5.39 0.38 -7.86
C GLN A 97 6.43 0.75 -6.81
N THR A 98 7.26 -0.21 -6.38
CA THR A 98 8.35 0.04 -5.43
C THR A 98 9.36 1.05 -5.98
N PHE A 99 9.75 0.94 -7.26
CA PHE A 99 10.64 1.87 -7.95
C PHE A 99 10.09 3.30 -7.97
N LEU A 100 8.81 3.48 -8.30
CA LEU A 100 8.17 4.80 -8.30
C LEU A 100 7.99 5.35 -6.87
N GLN A 101 7.71 4.49 -5.89
CA GLN A 101 7.62 4.88 -4.48
C GLN A 101 8.96 5.37 -3.93
N SER A 102 10.07 4.66 -4.21
CA SER A 102 11.41 5.08 -3.80
C SER A 102 11.80 6.45 -4.35
N GLN A 103 11.26 6.82 -5.50
CA GLN A 103 11.46 8.13 -6.14
C GLN A 103 10.44 9.20 -5.75
N LEU A 104 9.58 8.92 -4.76
CA LEU A 104 8.55 9.83 -4.29
C LEU A 104 7.55 10.22 -5.40
N LYS A 105 7.32 9.33 -6.37
CA LYS A 105 6.33 9.50 -7.46
C LYS A 105 4.97 8.88 -7.10
N ASN A 106 4.66 8.83 -5.81
CA ASN A 106 3.44 8.22 -5.28
C ASN A 106 2.15 8.82 -5.82
N SER A 107 2.14 10.12 -6.14
CA SER A 107 0.99 10.79 -6.77
C SER A 107 0.65 10.19 -8.13
N VAL A 108 1.65 9.82 -8.94
CA VAL A 108 1.46 9.17 -10.25
C VAL A 108 0.82 7.80 -10.06
N ILE A 109 1.32 7.02 -9.09
CA ILE A 109 0.76 5.71 -8.74
C ILE A 109 -0.72 5.85 -8.40
N ALA A 110 -1.07 6.82 -7.55
CA ALA A 110 -2.46 7.07 -7.17
C ALA A 110 -3.35 7.47 -8.36
N TRP A 111 -2.92 8.39 -9.22
CA TRP A 111 -3.72 8.79 -10.39
C TRP A 111 -3.92 7.66 -11.39
N VAL A 112 -2.88 6.86 -11.67
CA VAL A 112 -3.00 5.69 -12.53
C VAL A 112 -3.92 4.64 -11.90
N SER A 113 -3.83 4.41 -10.58
CA SER A 113 -4.75 3.54 -9.86
C SER A 113 -6.20 4.01 -9.89
N LEU A 114 -6.46 5.31 -9.76
CA LEU A 114 -7.79 5.86 -9.90
C LEU A 114 -8.34 5.63 -11.32
N ALA A 115 -7.54 5.93 -12.34
CA ALA A 115 -7.95 5.73 -13.73
C ALA A 115 -8.27 4.25 -14.02
N ALA A 116 -7.42 3.33 -13.56
CA ALA A 116 -7.64 1.90 -13.71
C ALA A 116 -8.91 1.43 -12.98
N LEU A 117 -9.16 1.92 -11.76
CA LEU A 117 -10.37 1.59 -11.00
C LEU A 117 -11.65 2.09 -11.71
N VAL A 118 -11.65 3.33 -12.21
CA VAL A 118 -12.79 3.89 -12.94
C VAL A 118 -13.07 3.07 -14.21
N ILE A 119 -12.03 2.77 -14.97
CA ILE A 119 -12.14 1.92 -16.17
C ILE A 119 -12.65 0.53 -15.79
N HIS A 120 -12.14 -0.05 -14.70
CA HIS A 120 -12.56 -1.36 -14.20
C HIS A 120 -14.05 -1.39 -13.88
N VAL A 121 -14.59 -0.39 -13.15
CA VAL A 121 -16.02 -0.30 -12.84
C VAL A 121 -16.87 -0.24 -14.12
N ILE A 122 -16.47 0.59 -15.08
CA ILE A 122 -17.20 0.77 -16.34
C ILE A 122 -17.19 -0.53 -17.17
N LEU A 123 -16.02 -1.17 -17.30
CA LEU A 123 -15.88 -2.42 -18.04
C LEU A 123 -16.63 -3.55 -17.36
N SER A 124 -16.55 -3.68 -16.04
CA SER A 124 -17.28 -4.71 -15.27
C SER A 124 -18.79 -4.56 -15.46
N TRP A 125 -19.31 -3.32 -15.38
CA TRP A 125 -20.71 -3.05 -15.69
C TRP A 125 -21.09 -3.44 -17.12
N LEU A 126 -20.28 -3.07 -18.12
CA LEU A 126 -20.55 -3.36 -19.52
C LEU A 126 -20.55 -4.88 -19.79
N VAL A 127 -19.50 -5.57 -19.35
CA VAL A 127 -19.27 -6.98 -19.64
C VAL A 127 -20.31 -7.88 -18.97
N VAL A 128 -20.71 -7.55 -17.74
CA VAL A 128 -21.70 -8.35 -17.01
C VAL A 128 -23.13 -8.01 -17.43
N TYR A 129 -23.52 -6.73 -17.44
CA TYR A 129 -24.93 -6.37 -17.65
C TYR A 129 -25.33 -6.17 -19.10
N LYS A 130 -24.42 -5.75 -19.98
CA LYS A 130 -24.74 -5.51 -21.41
C LYS A 130 -24.33 -6.66 -22.30
N LEU A 131 -23.14 -7.21 -22.09
CA LEU A 131 -22.60 -8.27 -22.94
C LEU A 131 -22.88 -9.68 -22.40
N GLN A 132 -23.24 -9.81 -21.12
CA GLN A 132 -23.61 -11.07 -20.47
C GLN A 132 -22.57 -12.20 -20.66
N VAL A 133 -21.28 -11.84 -20.65
CA VAL A 133 -20.16 -12.78 -20.87
C VAL A 133 -19.91 -13.70 -19.67
N GLY A 134 -20.57 -13.43 -18.52
CA GLY A 134 -20.43 -14.20 -17.30
C GLY A 134 -19.05 -14.05 -16.64
N VAL A 135 -18.67 -15.03 -15.82
CA VAL A 135 -17.44 -14.98 -15.00
C VAL A 135 -16.14 -14.92 -15.80
N VAL A 136 -16.11 -15.50 -17.01
CA VAL A 136 -14.94 -15.36 -17.87
C VAL A 136 -14.72 -13.90 -18.25
N GLY A 137 -15.81 -13.17 -18.50
CA GLY A 137 -15.76 -11.75 -18.77
C GLY A 137 -15.25 -10.92 -17.58
N THR A 138 -15.61 -11.29 -16.34
CA THR A 138 -15.11 -10.60 -15.15
C THR A 138 -13.61 -10.85 -14.95
N ALA A 139 -13.13 -12.07 -15.19
CA ALA A 139 -11.69 -12.38 -15.17
C ALA A 139 -10.90 -11.58 -16.22
N ILE A 140 -11.38 -11.52 -17.47
CA ILE A 140 -10.76 -10.72 -18.54
C ILE A 140 -10.75 -9.23 -18.17
N THR A 141 -11.83 -8.73 -17.57
CA THR A 141 -11.92 -7.32 -17.15
C THR A 141 -10.88 -7.00 -16.08
N LEU A 142 -10.68 -7.89 -15.11
CA LEU A 142 -9.65 -7.76 -14.08
C LEU A 142 -8.25 -7.75 -14.69
N ASP A 143 -7.96 -8.67 -15.61
CA ASP A 143 -6.71 -8.72 -16.37
C ASP A 143 -6.42 -7.38 -17.06
N ILE A 144 -7.38 -6.85 -17.82
CA ILE A 144 -7.25 -5.58 -18.54
C ILE A 144 -6.93 -4.45 -17.55
N SER A 145 -7.61 -4.37 -16.41
CA SER A 145 -7.39 -3.31 -15.43
C SER A 145 -5.99 -3.35 -14.81
N TRP A 146 -5.46 -4.54 -14.51
CA TRP A 146 -4.10 -4.68 -14.01
C TRP A 146 -3.02 -4.40 -15.06
N TRP A 147 -3.29 -4.72 -16.33
CA TRP A 147 -2.40 -4.31 -17.42
C TRP A 147 -2.45 -2.81 -17.69
N ILE A 148 -3.60 -2.16 -17.55
CA ILE A 148 -3.71 -0.69 -17.62
C ILE A 148 -2.86 -0.04 -16.52
N LEU A 149 -2.93 -0.56 -15.29
CA LEU A 149 -2.05 -0.12 -14.19
C LEU A 149 -0.57 -0.24 -14.57
N THR A 150 -0.20 -1.45 -14.99
CA THR A 150 1.20 -1.81 -15.30
C THR A 150 1.75 -0.95 -16.44
N ILE A 151 1.01 -0.85 -17.54
CA ILE A 151 1.41 -0.07 -18.73
C ILE A 151 1.39 1.43 -18.42
N GLY A 152 0.43 1.93 -17.64
CA GLY A 152 0.37 3.34 -17.26
C GLY A 152 1.59 3.78 -16.45
N GLN A 153 1.97 2.99 -15.44
CA GLN A 153 3.15 3.27 -14.61
C GLN A 153 4.45 3.07 -15.39
N LEU A 154 4.50 2.05 -16.26
CA LEU A 154 5.69 1.75 -17.05
C LEU A 154 5.88 2.86 -18.09
N GLY A 155 4.80 3.26 -18.75
CA GLY A 155 4.73 4.39 -19.67
C GLY A 155 5.27 5.66 -19.04
N TYR A 156 4.79 6.04 -17.85
CA TYR A 156 5.32 7.19 -17.12
C TYR A 156 6.85 7.09 -16.92
N THR A 157 7.33 5.92 -16.54
CA THR A 157 8.76 5.67 -16.31
C THR A 157 9.58 5.81 -17.60
N VAL A 158 9.18 5.14 -18.68
CA VAL A 158 9.96 5.08 -19.93
C VAL A 158 9.86 6.35 -20.77
N PHE A 159 8.76 7.10 -20.67
CA PHE A 159 8.55 8.36 -21.42
C PHE A 159 9.05 9.61 -20.66
N GLY A 160 10.02 9.44 -19.75
CA GLY A 160 10.74 10.56 -19.15
C GLY A 160 10.21 11.03 -17.79
N GLY A 161 9.32 10.28 -17.14
CA GLY A 161 8.87 10.59 -15.77
C GLY A 161 9.92 10.34 -14.68
N CYS A 162 10.97 9.58 -15.01
CA CYS A 162 12.07 9.19 -14.13
C CYS A 162 13.46 9.34 -14.80
N PRO A 163 13.83 10.52 -15.32
CA PRO A 163 14.99 10.67 -16.21
C PRO A 163 16.34 10.49 -15.51
N LEU A 164 16.38 10.65 -14.18
CA LEU A 164 17.61 10.52 -13.39
C LEU A 164 17.90 9.08 -12.95
N THR A 165 16.91 8.20 -13.00
CA THR A 165 16.95 6.85 -12.43
C THR A 165 16.65 5.76 -13.45
N TRP A 166 15.93 6.10 -14.52
CA TRP A 166 15.66 5.22 -15.65
C TRP A 166 16.56 5.58 -16.83
N SER A 167 17.57 4.73 -17.09
CA SER A 167 18.49 4.84 -18.23
C SER A 167 18.15 3.89 -19.38
N GLY A 168 17.02 3.16 -19.29
CA GLY A 168 16.63 2.12 -20.24
C GLY A 168 16.97 0.71 -19.76
N PHE A 169 16.71 -0.27 -20.62
CA PHE A 169 17.02 -1.67 -20.33
C PHE A 169 18.51 -1.94 -20.44
N SER A 170 19.07 -2.65 -19.46
CA SER A 170 20.46 -3.08 -19.49
C SER A 170 20.63 -4.45 -18.82
N ILE A 171 21.66 -5.20 -19.22
CA ILE A 171 21.94 -6.55 -18.69
C ILE A 171 22.41 -6.48 -17.23
N GLU A 172 22.95 -5.34 -16.82
CA GLU A 172 23.33 -5.08 -15.43
C GLU A 172 22.15 -5.24 -14.46
N ALA A 173 20.89 -5.13 -14.93
CA ALA A 173 19.70 -5.44 -14.15
C ALA A 173 19.64 -6.90 -13.64
N PHE A 174 20.37 -7.82 -14.28
CA PHE A 174 20.49 -9.22 -13.87
C PHE A 174 21.68 -9.48 -12.93
N SER A 175 22.43 -8.44 -12.55
CA SER A 175 23.48 -8.56 -11.54
C SER A 175 22.87 -8.64 -10.13
N GLY A 176 23.50 -9.44 -9.24
CA GLY A 176 23.06 -9.53 -7.84
C GLY A 176 21.75 -10.29 -7.58
N LEU A 177 21.15 -10.93 -8.60
CA LEU A 177 19.88 -11.66 -8.46
C LEU A 177 19.89 -12.72 -7.36
N TRP A 178 21.01 -13.40 -7.14
CA TRP A 178 21.10 -14.43 -6.11
C TRP A 178 20.90 -13.87 -4.70
N GLU A 179 21.49 -12.72 -4.39
CA GLU A 179 21.30 -12.07 -3.09
C GLU A 179 19.88 -11.51 -2.96
N PHE A 180 19.33 -10.97 -4.05
CA PHE A 180 17.92 -10.57 -4.11
C PHE A 180 16.97 -11.76 -3.86
N ILE A 181 17.23 -12.92 -4.47
CA ILE A 181 16.45 -14.15 -4.29
C ILE A 181 16.52 -14.62 -2.84
N LYS A 182 17.71 -14.66 -2.23
CA LYS A 182 17.87 -15.05 -0.81
C LYS A 182 17.06 -14.14 0.11
N LEU A 183 17.13 -12.83 -0.10
CA LEU A 183 16.38 -11.86 0.71
C LEU A 183 14.87 -12.00 0.48
N SER A 184 14.45 -12.16 -0.78
CA SER A 184 13.06 -12.31 -1.18
C SER A 184 12.46 -13.65 -0.75
N ALA A 185 13.28 -14.70 -0.57
CA ALA A 185 12.81 -16.02 -0.15
C ALA A 185 12.13 -15.98 1.22
N ALA A 186 12.68 -15.22 2.18
CA ALA A 186 12.07 -15.06 3.50
C ALA A 186 10.69 -14.38 3.40
N SER A 187 10.59 -13.27 2.64
CA SER A 187 9.32 -12.59 2.40
C SER A 187 8.33 -13.46 1.62
N GLY A 188 8.80 -14.25 0.66
CA GLY A 188 7.98 -15.18 -0.10
C GLY A 188 7.39 -16.28 0.76
N ILE A 189 8.19 -16.88 1.65
CA ILE A 189 7.71 -17.89 2.62
C ILE A 189 6.66 -17.28 3.54
N MET A 190 6.88 -16.07 4.04
CA MET A 190 5.92 -15.37 4.90
C MET A 190 4.56 -15.19 4.20
N LEU A 191 4.56 -14.69 2.96
CA LEU A 191 3.32 -14.51 2.17
C LEU A 191 2.66 -15.85 1.82
N CYS A 192 3.43 -16.88 1.48
CA CYS A 192 2.88 -18.22 1.23
C CYS A 192 2.19 -18.79 2.47
N LEU A 193 2.80 -18.65 3.65
CA LEU A 193 2.20 -19.12 4.91
C LEU A 193 0.91 -18.38 5.22
N GLU A 194 0.83 -17.08 4.95
CA GLU A 194 -0.39 -16.29 5.10
C GLU A 194 -1.50 -16.79 4.17
N ILE A 195 -1.21 -16.97 2.87
CA ILE A 195 -2.19 -17.47 1.90
C ILE A 195 -2.65 -18.90 2.25
N TRP A 196 -1.72 -19.78 2.63
CA TRP A 196 -2.04 -21.16 3.01
C TRP A 196 -2.86 -21.22 4.29
N TYR A 197 -2.56 -20.34 5.26
CA TYR A 197 -3.35 -20.21 6.48
C TYR A 197 -4.81 -19.88 6.15
N TYR A 198 -5.08 -18.89 5.29
CA TYR A 198 -6.43 -18.56 4.87
C TYR A 198 -7.11 -19.68 4.07
N ALA A 199 -6.36 -20.37 3.19
CA ALA A 199 -6.89 -21.51 2.45
C ALA A 199 -7.33 -22.66 3.39
N ILE A 200 -6.52 -22.96 4.43
CA ILE A 200 -6.86 -23.94 5.45
C ILE A 200 -8.10 -23.50 6.24
N LEU A 201 -8.19 -22.22 6.64
CA LEU A 201 -9.35 -21.69 7.35
C LEU A 201 -10.65 -21.81 6.52
N VAL A 202 -10.61 -21.49 5.23
CA VAL A 202 -11.75 -21.64 4.33
C VAL A 202 -12.13 -23.11 4.18
N ALA A 203 -11.15 -24.01 4.00
CA ALA A 203 -11.40 -25.45 3.92
C ALA A 203 -12.03 -26.02 5.20
N MET A 204 -11.56 -25.58 6.38
CA MET A 204 -12.13 -25.98 7.67
C MET A 204 -13.56 -25.46 7.85
N THR A 205 -13.80 -24.19 7.50
CA THR A 205 -15.12 -23.55 7.55
C THR A 205 -16.11 -24.21 6.60
N GLY A 206 -15.65 -24.66 5.43
CA GLY A 206 -16.43 -25.42 4.46
C GLY A 206 -16.91 -26.80 4.95
N ASN A 207 -16.40 -27.28 6.09
CA ASN A 207 -16.81 -28.55 6.69
C ASN A 207 -17.77 -28.37 7.89
N LEU A 208 -18.21 -27.14 8.17
CA LEU A 208 -19.16 -26.86 9.26
C LEU A 208 -20.61 -27.14 8.87
N THR A 209 -21.48 -27.30 9.86
CA THR A 209 -22.93 -27.31 9.62
C THR A 209 -23.36 -25.92 9.13
N ASN A 210 -24.11 -25.87 8.03
CA ASN A 210 -24.39 -24.63 7.27
C ASN A 210 -23.12 -23.98 6.68
N ALA A 211 -22.24 -24.80 6.09
CA ALA A 211 -20.96 -24.39 5.47
C ALA A 211 -21.07 -23.16 4.56
N GLU A 212 -22.13 -23.05 3.76
CA GLU A 212 -22.37 -21.89 2.87
C GLU A 212 -22.40 -20.58 3.67
N ILE A 213 -23.26 -20.47 4.68
CA ILE A 213 -23.39 -19.29 5.53
C ILE A 213 -22.07 -18.98 6.25
N ALA A 214 -21.38 -20.02 6.74
CA ALA A 214 -20.13 -19.85 7.47
C ALA A 214 -18.98 -19.37 6.56
N VAL A 215 -18.85 -19.94 5.35
CA VAL A 215 -17.84 -19.55 4.36
C VAL A 215 -18.11 -18.16 3.81
N ASP A 216 -19.37 -17.81 3.56
CA ASP A 216 -19.76 -16.46 3.13
C ASP A 216 -19.42 -15.42 4.20
N ALA A 217 -19.77 -15.69 5.47
CA ALA A 217 -19.42 -14.82 6.58
C ALA A 217 -17.90 -14.66 6.75
N LEU A 218 -17.14 -15.76 6.66
CA LEU A 218 -15.68 -15.72 6.70
C LEU A 218 -15.11 -14.90 5.54
N SER A 219 -15.64 -15.06 4.33
CA SER A 219 -15.19 -14.34 3.13
C SER A 219 -15.42 -12.84 3.25
N ILE A 220 -16.55 -12.41 3.82
CA ILE A 220 -16.83 -11.01 4.14
C ILE A 220 -15.81 -10.48 5.17
N CYS A 221 -15.57 -11.22 6.25
CA CYS A 221 -14.62 -10.82 7.30
C CYS A 221 -13.19 -10.69 6.77
N VAL A 222 -12.73 -11.65 5.96
CA VAL A 222 -11.41 -11.61 5.33
C VAL A 222 -11.31 -10.43 4.36
N THR A 223 -12.33 -10.21 3.52
CA THR A 223 -12.35 -9.06 2.58
C THR A 223 -12.23 -7.71 3.31
N ILE A 224 -12.94 -7.54 4.43
CA ILE A 224 -12.86 -6.32 5.25
C ILE A 224 -11.47 -6.19 5.89
N SER A 225 -10.91 -7.30 6.36
CA SER A 225 -9.57 -7.34 6.96
C SER A 225 -8.47 -6.98 5.94
N ASP A 226 -8.60 -7.48 4.71
CA ASP A 226 -7.69 -7.17 3.60
C ASP A 226 -7.74 -5.69 3.20
N TRP A 227 -8.92 -5.07 3.27
CA TRP A 227 -9.00 -3.62 3.08
C TRP A 227 -8.34 -2.84 4.23
N ALA A 228 -8.59 -3.27 5.47
CA ALA A 228 -8.04 -2.60 6.64
C ALA A 228 -6.51 -2.70 6.70
N ILE A 229 -5.91 -3.84 6.37
CA ILE A 229 -4.45 -4.08 6.46
C ILE A 229 -3.65 -3.24 5.43
N ASN A 230 -4.27 -2.78 4.35
CA ASN A 230 -3.62 -1.92 3.37
C ASN A 230 -3.18 -0.56 3.95
N ILE A 231 -3.86 -0.07 5.00
CA ILE A 231 -3.48 1.17 5.70
C ILE A 231 -2.14 1.02 6.43
N PRO A 232 -1.98 0.11 7.42
CA PRO A 232 -0.70 -0.05 8.11
C PRO A 232 0.42 -0.50 7.15
N LEU A 233 0.11 -1.30 6.11
CA LEU A 233 1.09 -1.63 5.09
C LEU A 233 1.59 -0.40 4.32
N ALA A 234 0.74 0.60 4.08
CA ALA A 234 1.15 1.85 3.43
C ALA A 234 2.10 2.66 4.29
N PHE A 235 1.85 2.74 5.60
CA PHE A 235 2.79 3.32 6.56
C PHE A 235 4.12 2.56 6.58
N PHE A 236 4.08 1.23 6.64
CA PHE A 236 5.28 0.40 6.60
C PHE A 236 6.12 0.65 5.34
N ALA A 237 5.49 0.64 4.16
CA ALA A 237 6.16 0.89 2.89
C ALA A 237 6.74 2.32 2.82
N ALA A 238 5.98 3.33 3.24
CA ALA A 238 6.45 4.71 3.23
C ALA A 238 7.61 4.96 4.20
N THR A 239 7.55 4.35 5.38
CA THR A 239 8.65 4.37 6.36
C THR A 239 9.89 3.73 5.75
N GLY A 240 9.74 2.57 5.10
CA GLY A 240 10.83 1.90 4.40
C GLY A 240 11.48 2.79 3.34
N VAL A 241 10.68 3.47 2.52
CA VAL A 241 11.17 4.44 1.51
C VAL A 241 11.92 5.60 2.17
N ARG A 242 11.37 6.22 3.21
CA ARG A 242 12.02 7.34 3.91
C ARG A 242 13.35 6.91 4.52
N VAL A 243 13.37 5.82 5.26
CA VAL A 243 14.57 5.28 5.91
C VAL A 243 15.62 4.90 4.87
N ALA A 244 15.24 4.22 3.79
CA ALA A 244 16.16 3.85 2.71
C ALA A 244 16.77 5.08 2.04
N ASN A 245 15.98 6.12 1.77
CA ASN A 245 16.45 7.35 1.14
C ASN A 245 17.42 8.13 2.05
N GLU A 246 17.14 8.22 3.35
CA GLU A 246 18.05 8.88 4.31
C GLU A 246 19.37 8.08 4.47
N LEU A 247 19.30 6.75 4.54
CA LEU A 247 20.50 5.90 4.61
C LEU A 247 21.34 6.00 3.32
N GLY A 248 20.69 6.01 2.15
CA GLY A 248 21.37 6.20 0.86
C GLY A 248 22.06 7.57 0.74
N ALA A 249 21.54 8.59 1.42
CA ALA A 249 22.17 9.90 1.52
C ALA A 249 23.28 10.00 2.60
N GLY A 250 23.59 8.90 3.30
CA GLY A 250 24.55 8.88 4.41
C GLY A 250 24.03 9.53 5.70
N ASN A 251 22.73 9.78 5.82
CA ASN A 251 22.11 10.48 6.94
C ASN A 251 21.49 9.51 7.96
N GLY A 252 22.34 8.83 8.75
CA GLY A 252 21.87 7.89 9.78
C GLY A 252 21.01 8.52 10.89
N LYS A 253 21.19 9.82 11.19
CA LYS A 253 20.33 10.54 12.14
C LYS A 253 18.94 10.79 11.56
N GLY A 254 18.86 11.17 10.28
CA GLY A 254 17.62 11.32 9.55
C GLY A 254 16.84 10.01 9.46
N ALA A 255 17.52 8.90 9.17
CA ALA A 255 16.91 7.58 9.15
C ALA A 255 16.26 7.21 10.49
N LYS A 256 16.98 7.37 11.61
CA LYS A 256 16.43 7.12 12.97
C LYS A 256 15.25 8.03 13.28
N PHE A 257 15.32 9.30 12.91
CA PHE A 257 14.24 10.26 13.15
C PHE A 257 12.98 9.90 12.34
N ALA A 258 13.14 9.54 11.07
CA ALA A 258 12.04 9.09 10.21
C ALA A 258 11.36 7.83 10.78
N THR A 259 12.14 6.85 11.27
CA THR A 259 11.58 5.67 11.95
C THR A 259 10.79 6.05 13.19
N LYS A 260 11.31 6.95 14.04
CA LYS A 260 10.62 7.36 15.26
C LYS A 260 9.28 8.05 14.95
N VAL A 261 9.27 9.01 14.04
CA VAL A 261 8.06 9.75 13.64
C VAL A 261 7.02 8.86 12.95
N SER A 262 7.44 7.76 12.32
CA SER A 262 6.52 6.85 11.65
C SER A 262 5.90 5.79 12.57
N LEU A 263 6.48 5.59 13.77
CA LEU A 263 6.02 4.63 14.77
C LEU A 263 5.24 5.29 15.93
N GLU A 264 5.24 6.63 15.99
CA GLU A 264 4.42 7.46 16.89
C GLU A 264 3.05 7.75 16.26
#